data_AF-A0A956A4Q2-F1
#
_entry.id   AF-A0A956A4Q2-F1
#
_cell.length_a   1.000
_cell.length_b   1.000
_cell.length_c   1.000
_cell.angle_alpha   90.00
_cell.angle_beta   90.00
_cell.angle_gamma   90.00
#
_symmetry.space_group_name_H-M   'P 1'
#
loop_
_entity.id
_entity.type
_entity.pdbx_description
1 polymer ?
#
loop_
_entity_poly.entity_id
_entity_poly.type
_entity_poly.pdbx_seq_one_letter_code
_entity_poly.pdbx_strand_id
1 'polypeptide(L)'
;MNDAQSTNPRLPSDLGLPALGLVMQGVAGVFTGFGAFFFVFLLIAPTQFDGGARLMAIGVLVAGLVRGIAHLMAGREVARRSPQLQRAVRNYAITAGVTTALTIVLALVGTQLPLPPTLLVPFALASLAWPIALVLLVFRRRVTEAFAAAETFEVDLAPSDRSIEGAGVLMTLFGAFGLGLSLMGAYAALRMGTPPGLYGVLLVAVMAALVARSVIHVVAGVQASRGLRPTTFQARTTLYVTMAVISFALLAAFLLLISGGQGILLLMLLLPTLAFVLLAWPMAIRGFAQQAVMSDIGEGDGTVAFGVAPDRGLTAFGYWLVFYGSWSLATSVAQLIFVGSVGADALAALGGIAGHEVWMAPIEAGLALWAGLELVEMTPRYRVAAMVYGAAALVFLALRWPFFPDTEDVGIDFPLAMNLLFTAIALAMPIMAFVLISRRLPPAEAT
;
A
#
# COMPACT_ATOMS: atom_id res chain seq x y z
N MET A 1 -0.80 11.33 -47.22
CA MET A 1 -0.10 11.95 -46.09
C MET A 1 -0.69 11.35 -44.83
N ASN A 2 0.01 10.41 -44.22
CA ASN A 2 -0.37 9.85 -42.92
C ASN A 2 0.23 10.77 -41.87
N ASP A 3 -0.62 11.56 -41.22
CA ASP A 3 -0.21 12.29 -40.01
C ASP A 3 0.23 11.26 -38.99
N ALA A 4 1.54 11.15 -38.83
CA ALA A 4 2.15 10.44 -37.72
C ALA A 4 1.73 11.20 -36.46
N GLN A 5 0.58 10.83 -35.89
CA GLN A 5 0.19 11.16 -34.54
C GLN A 5 1.43 10.93 -33.68
N SER A 6 1.99 12.00 -33.11
CA SER A 6 3.13 11.87 -32.22
C SER A 6 2.73 10.88 -31.14
N THR A 7 3.35 9.70 -31.15
CA THR A 7 3.00 8.58 -30.26
C THR A 7 3.52 8.79 -28.85
N ASN A 8 4.20 9.91 -28.60
CA ASN A 8 4.67 10.28 -27.28
C ASN A 8 3.50 10.84 -26.47
N PRO A 9 3.09 10.17 -25.38
CA PRO A 9 2.18 10.77 -24.42
C PRO A 9 2.78 12.08 -23.93
N ARG A 10 1.94 13.10 -23.72
CA ARG A 10 2.33 14.21 -22.84
C ARG A 10 2.69 13.59 -21.49
N LEU A 11 3.91 13.80 -21.04
CA LEU A 11 4.29 13.41 -19.69
C LEU A 11 3.44 14.23 -18.72
N PRO A 12 2.86 13.61 -17.67
CA PRO A 12 2.31 14.40 -16.58
C PRO A 12 3.43 15.29 -16.08
N SER A 13 3.15 16.57 -15.99
CA SER A 13 4.12 17.58 -15.59
C SER A 13 4.64 17.31 -14.17
N ASP A 14 3.87 16.59 -13.36
CA ASP A 14 4.22 16.15 -12.01
C ASP A 14 4.55 14.65 -11.89
N LEU A 15 4.63 13.89 -13.00
CA LEU A 15 4.81 12.42 -13.01
C LEU A 15 3.99 11.65 -11.95
N GLY A 16 2.79 12.12 -11.60
CA GLY A 16 1.96 11.49 -10.58
C GLY A 16 2.53 11.53 -9.15
N LEU A 17 3.40 12.49 -8.82
CA LEU A 17 3.99 12.63 -7.47
C LEU A 17 2.95 12.56 -6.35
N PRO A 18 1.75 13.14 -6.46
CA PRO A 18 0.78 13.00 -5.38
C PRO A 18 0.33 11.56 -5.11
N ALA A 19 0.29 10.72 -6.13
CA ALA A 19 0.04 9.29 -5.98
C ALA A 19 1.18 8.59 -5.23
N LEU A 20 2.45 8.93 -5.53
CA LEU A 20 3.59 8.44 -4.74
C LEU A 20 3.45 8.85 -3.26
N GLY A 21 3.10 10.11 -3.01
CA GLY A 21 2.87 10.61 -1.65
C GLY A 21 1.74 9.88 -0.92
N LEU A 22 0.67 9.51 -1.64
CA LEU A 22 -0.43 8.69 -1.11
C LEU A 22 0.03 7.26 -0.79
N VAL A 23 0.80 6.63 -1.68
CA VAL A 23 1.40 5.29 -1.43
C VAL A 23 2.25 5.35 -0.16
N MET A 24 3.15 6.33 -0.04
CA MET A 24 3.99 6.53 1.14
C MET A 24 3.15 6.69 2.42
N GLN A 25 2.09 7.50 2.40
CA GLN A 25 1.21 7.70 3.56
C GLN A 25 0.44 6.42 3.93
N GLY A 26 -0.06 5.67 2.95
CA GLY A 26 -0.74 4.39 3.19
C GLY A 26 0.19 3.37 3.84
N VAL A 27 1.40 3.22 3.28
CA VAL A 27 2.43 2.32 3.80
C VAL A 27 2.90 2.74 5.19
N ALA A 28 3.12 4.05 5.42
CA ALA A 28 3.46 4.58 6.74
C ALA A 28 2.38 4.26 7.79
N GLY A 29 1.10 4.32 7.40
CA GLY A 29 -0.03 3.94 8.24
C GLY A 29 0.01 2.48 8.68
N VAL A 30 0.30 1.56 7.74
CA VAL A 30 0.44 0.12 8.03
C VAL A 30 1.60 -0.12 9.01
N PHE A 31 2.79 0.44 8.74
CA PHE A 31 3.94 0.31 9.64
C PHE A 31 3.69 0.90 11.02
N THR A 32 3.00 2.05 11.09
CA THR A 32 2.65 2.67 12.38
C THR A 32 1.65 1.80 13.15
N GLY A 33 0.69 1.18 12.46
CA GLY A 33 -0.24 0.22 13.06
C GLY A 33 0.47 -1.00 13.66
N PHE A 34 1.38 -1.63 12.91
CA PHE A 34 2.20 -2.71 13.45
C PHE A 34 3.12 -2.25 14.58
N GLY A 35 3.69 -1.03 14.49
CA GLY A 35 4.45 -0.45 15.59
C GLY A 35 3.61 -0.29 16.87
N ALA A 36 2.36 0.18 16.74
CA ALA A 36 1.41 0.28 17.84
C ALA A 36 1.04 -1.10 18.42
N PHE A 37 0.87 -2.12 17.57
CA PHE A 37 0.67 -3.51 18.00
C PHE A 37 1.80 -3.95 18.94
N PHE A 38 3.05 -3.84 18.48
CA PHE A 38 4.21 -4.27 19.26
C PHE A 38 4.39 -3.39 20.51
N PHE A 39 4.06 -2.10 20.45
CA PHE A 39 4.14 -1.20 21.60
C PHE A 39 3.25 -1.66 22.73
N VAL A 40 1.97 -1.90 22.42
CA VAL A 40 1.02 -2.39 23.40
C VAL A 40 1.38 -3.82 23.83
N PHE A 41 1.94 -4.64 22.94
CA PHE A 41 2.41 -6.00 23.27
C PHE A 41 3.47 -5.95 24.36
N LEU A 42 4.42 -5.04 24.23
CA LEU A 42 5.54 -4.92 25.17
C LEU A 42 5.16 -4.25 26.49
N LEU A 43 4.06 -3.48 26.53
CA LEU A 43 3.51 -2.97 27.79
C LEU A 43 2.78 -4.03 28.59
N ILE A 44 2.16 -4.99 27.90
CA ILE A 44 1.24 -5.96 28.48
C ILE A 44 1.90 -7.32 28.70
N ALA A 45 2.81 -7.72 27.81
CA ALA A 45 3.53 -8.97 27.93
C ALA A 45 4.17 -9.01 29.33
N PRO A 46 3.88 -10.04 30.14
CA PRO A 46 4.39 -10.13 31.50
C PRO A 46 5.93 -10.07 31.48
N THR A 47 6.50 -9.85 32.66
CA THR A 47 7.93 -9.68 33.03
C THR A 47 8.92 -10.76 32.54
N GLN A 48 8.58 -11.52 31.51
CA GLN A 48 9.40 -12.54 30.84
C GLN A 48 10.56 -11.93 30.05
N PHE A 49 10.48 -10.65 29.70
CA PHE A 49 11.64 -9.91 29.21
C PHE A 49 12.45 -9.41 30.41
N ASP A 50 13.68 -9.89 30.52
CA ASP A 50 14.67 -9.30 31.40
C ASP A 50 14.92 -7.82 31.04
N GLY A 51 15.53 -7.04 31.95
CA GLY A 51 15.68 -5.59 31.78
C GLY A 51 16.32 -5.19 30.44
N GLY A 52 17.24 -6.01 29.93
CA GLY A 52 17.88 -5.83 28.63
C GLY A 52 16.94 -6.02 27.45
N ALA A 53 16.23 -7.15 27.37
CA ALA A 53 15.30 -7.41 26.27
C ALA A 53 14.13 -6.42 26.25
N ARG A 54 13.67 -5.96 27.42
CA ARG A 54 12.63 -4.93 27.50
C ARG A 54 13.11 -3.58 26.96
N LEU A 55 14.33 -3.16 27.30
CA LEU A 55 14.93 -1.92 26.78
C LEU A 55 15.17 -2.00 25.27
N MET A 56 15.67 -3.13 24.77
CA MET A 56 15.80 -3.39 23.35
C MET A 56 14.45 -3.22 22.65
N ALA A 57 13.43 -3.89 23.16
CA ALA A 57 12.11 -3.90 22.55
C ALA A 57 11.50 -2.47 22.51
N ILE A 58 11.65 -1.70 23.59
CA ILE A 58 11.30 -0.27 23.63
C ILE A 58 12.10 0.51 22.58
N GLY A 59 13.41 0.28 22.45
CA GLY A 59 14.25 0.95 21.47
C GLY A 59 13.84 0.66 20.02
N VAL A 60 13.51 -0.60 19.69
CA VAL A 60 13.01 -1.01 18.37
C VAL A 60 11.67 -0.34 18.06
N LEU A 61 10.78 -0.24 19.04
CA LEU A 61 9.50 0.45 18.90
C LEU A 61 9.66 1.94 18.62
N VAL A 62 10.51 2.62 19.39
CA VAL A 62 10.79 4.04 19.20
C VAL A 62 11.40 4.27 17.83
N ALA A 63 12.36 3.43 17.41
CA ALA A 63 12.94 3.48 16.07
C ALA A 63 11.87 3.29 14.98
N GLY A 64 10.97 2.32 15.15
CA GLY A 64 9.85 2.08 14.23
C GLY A 64 8.87 3.26 14.15
N LEU A 65 8.53 3.88 15.28
CA LEU A 65 7.65 5.05 15.33
C LEU A 65 8.29 6.27 14.66
N VAL A 66 9.57 6.56 14.97
CA VAL A 66 10.33 7.66 14.34
C VAL A 66 10.37 7.47 12.84
N ARG A 67 10.64 6.26 12.37
CA ARG A 67 10.59 5.90 10.95
C ARG A 67 9.20 6.10 10.34
N GLY A 68 8.15 5.65 11.01
CA GLY A 68 6.76 5.78 10.56
C GLY A 68 6.35 7.25 10.40
N ILE A 69 6.70 8.10 11.38
CA ILE A 69 6.47 9.54 11.33
C ILE A 69 7.24 10.19 10.18
N ALA A 70 8.54 9.89 10.04
CA ALA A 70 9.35 10.41 8.95
C ALA A 70 8.79 10.00 7.57
N HIS A 71 8.32 8.75 7.44
CA HIS A 71 7.69 8.26 6.22
C HIS A 71 6.39 8.99 5.90
N LEU A 72 5.53 9.19 6.91
CA LEU A 72 4.26 9.92 6.77
C LEU A 72 4.50 11.38 6.39
N MET A 73 5.48 12.04 7.02
CA MET A 73 5.85 13.42 6.70
C MET A 73 6.36 13.53 5.26
N ALA A 74 7.30 12.68 4.84
CA ALA A 74 7.78 12.67 3.47
C ALA A 74 6.65 12.42 2.47
N GLY A 75 5.73 11.49 2.75
CA GLY A 75 4.56 11.24 1.92
C GLY A 75 3.62 12.45 1.81
N ARG A 76 3.46 13.25 2.86
CA ARG A 76 2.67 14.50 2.83
C ARG A 76 3.35 15.58 2.00
N GLU A 77 4.65 15.76 2.14
CA GLU A 77 5.41 16.76 1.36
C GLU A 77 5.38 16.43 -0.13
N VAL A 78 5.53 15.14 -0.49
CA VAL A 78 5.40 14.65 -1.86
C VAL A 78 3.95 14.82 -2.37
N ALA A 79 2.95 14.49 -1.54
CA ALA A 79 1.54 14.65 -1.90
C ALA A 79 1.13 16.10 -2.19
N ARG A 80 1.71 17.04 -1.44
CA ARG A 80 1.45 18.48 -1.55
C ARG A 80 2.30 19.19 -2.59
N ARG A 81 3.28 18.51 -3.20
CA ARG A 81 4.30 19.13 -4.06
C ARG A 81 5.03 20.28 -3.35
N SER A 82 5.44 20.03 -2.11
CA SER A 82 6.13 21.02 -1.30
C SER A 82 7.54 21.33 -1.84
N PRO A 83 8.03 22.57 -1.74
CA PRO A 83 9.41 22.92 -2.12
C PRO A 83 10.48 22.19 -1.28
N GLN A 84 10.07 21.45 -0.25
CA GLN A 84 10.97 20.65 0.59
C GLN A 84 10.91 19.15 0.24
N LEU A 85 10.24 18.74 -0.83
CA LEU A 85 9.98 17.33 -1.10
C LEU A 85 11.26 16.50 -1.29
N GLN A 86 12.32 17.00 -1.97
CA GLN A 86 13.58 16.24 -2.08
C GLN A 86 14.22 16.03 -0.71
N ARG A 87 14.27 17.11 0.08
CA ARG A 87 14.81 17.06 1.45
C ARG A 87 13.99 16.10 2.32
N ALA A 88 12.67 16.10 2.19
CA ALA A 88 11.79 15.23 2.96
C ALA A 88 12.01 13.74 2.62
N VAL A 89 12.08 13.39 1.32
CA VAL A 89 12.37 12.01 0.89
C VAL A 89 13.76 11.56 1.31
N ARG A 90 14.77 12.44 1.17
CA ARG A 90 16.14 12.16 1.64
C ARG A 90 16.19 11.94 3.16
N ASN A 91 15.55 12.80 3.92
CA ASN A 91 15.49 12.68 5.39
C ASN A 91 14.78 11.40 5.81
N TYR A 92 13.73 10.99 5.10
CA TYR A 92 13.08 9.70 5.30
C TYR A 92 14.05 8.54 5.02
N ALA A 93 14.76 8.54 3.89
CA ALA A 93 15.69 7.48 3.55
C ALA A 93 16.83 7.34 4.59
N ILE A 94 17.39 8.47 5.03
CA ILE A 94 18.40 8.51 6.10
C ILE A 94 17.80 7.97 7.40
N THR A 95 16.62 8.45 7.81
CA THR A 95 15.95 7.99 9.04
C THR A 95 15.65 6.50 8.98
N ALA A 96 15.22 5.98 7.84
CA ALA A 96 14.96 4.55 7.65
C ALA A 96 16.24 3.72 7.74
N GLY A 97 17.36 4.19 7.17
CA GLY A 97 18.67 3.57 7.32
C GLY A 97 19.14 3.54 8.77
N VAL A 98 19.12 4.69 9.46
CA VAL A 98 19.52 4.82 10.87
C VAL A 98 18.66 3.96 11.80
N THR A 99 17.33 4.03 11.65
CA THR A 99 16.40 3.25 12.49
C THR A 99 16.53 1.74 12.24
N THR A 100 16.79 1.31 11.00
CA THR A 100 17.06 -0.10 10.70
C THR A 100 18.38 -0.56 11.32
N ALA A 101 19.45 0.22 11.16
CA ALA A 101 20.74 -0.07 11.77
C ALA A 101 20.66 -0.13 13.31
N LEU A 102 19.95 0.83 13.92
CA LEU A 102 19.71 0.84 15.36
C LEU A 102 18.93 -0.40 15.80
N THR A 103 17.88 -0.79 15.08
CA THR A 103 17.12 -2.01 15.38
C THR A 103 17.99 -3.26 15.32
N ILE A 104 18.88 -3.38 14.32
CA ILE A 104 19.83 -4.49 14.21
C ILE A 104 20.83 -4.48 15.38
N VAL A 105 21.42 -3.33 15.70
CA VAL A 105 22.37 -3.20 16.82
C VAL A 105 21.69 -3.55 18.15
N LEU A 106 20.50 -3.00 18.39
CA LEU A 106 19.70 -3.32 19.58
C LEU A 106 19.37 -4.81 19.65
N ALA A 107 19.02 -5.43 18.53
CA ALA A 107 18.78 -6.87 18.46
C ALA A 107 20.01 -7.72 18.79
N LEU A 108 21.19 -7.32 18.33
CA LEU A 108 22.45 -8.04 18.55
C LEU A 108 23.00 -7.85 19.97
N VAL A 109 22.82 -6.68 20.57
CA VAL A 109 23.39 -6.32 21.89
C VAL A 109 22.41 -6.53 23.03
N GLY A 110 21.11 -6.34 22.78
CA GLY A 110 20.07 -6.24 23.80
C GLY A 110 19.43 -7.56 24.21
N THR A 111 19.88 -8.70 23.68
CA THR A 111 19.34 -10.02 24.02
C THR A 111 20.40 -10.89 24.68
N GLN A 112 20.05 -11.55 25.78
CA GLN A 112 20.84 -12.69 26.28
C GLN A 112 20.77 -13.90 25.33
N LEU A 113 19.83 -13.89 24.39
CA LEU A 113 19.68 -14.84 23.29
C LEU A 113 19.80 -14.09 21.97
N PRO A 114 21.00 -13.98 21.36
CA PRO A 114 21.19 -13.24 20.12
C PRO A 114 20.17 -13.71 19.09
N LEU A 115 19.35 -12.78 18.59
CA LEU A 115 18.38 -13.11 17.55
C LEU A 115 19.13 -13.75 16.37
N PRO A 116 18.68 -14.92 15.87
CA PRO A 116 19.40 -15.62 14.83
C PRO A 116 19.48 -14.74 13.56
N PRO A 117 20.59 -14.81 12.79
CA PRO A 117 20.71 -14.07 11.53
C PRO A 117 19.57 -14.33 10.54
N THR A 118 18.95 -15.51 10.64
CA THR A 118 17.76 -15.93 9.88
C THR A 118 16.50 -15.09 10.17
N LEU A 119 16.48 -14.29 11.25
CA LEU A 119 15.43 -13.30 11.52
C LEU A 119 15.90 -11.88 11.19
N LEU A 120 17.13 -11.54 11.56
CA LEU A 120 17.64 -10.17 11.43
C LEU A 120 17.87 -9.75 9.99
N VAL A 121 18.43 -10.63 9.15
CA VAL A 121 18.71 -10.30 7.74
C VAL A 121 17.41 -10.15 6.95
N PRO A 122 16.43 -11.07 7.02
CA PRO A 122 15.13 -10.87 6.38
C PRO A 122 14.43 -9.57 6.82
N PHE A 123 14.44 -9.28 8.13
CA PHE A 123 13.88 -8.04 8.65
C PHE A 123 14.58 -6.79 8.09
N ALA A 124 15.92 -6.80 8.04
CA ALA A 124 16.71 -5.71 7.49
C ALA A 124 16.43 -5.49 6.00
N LEU A 125 16.36 -6.57 5.22
CA LEU A 125 16.04 -6.52 3.79
C LEU A 125 14.65 -5.92 3.55
N ALA A 126 13.62 -6.43 4.22
CA ALA A 126 12.26 -5.91 4.12
C ALA A 126 12.16 -4.44 4.58
N SER A 127 12.88 -4.09 5.64
CA SER A 127 12.94 -2.74 6.17
C SER A 127 13.66 -1.77 5.23
N LEU A 128 14.67 -2.19 4.47
CA LEU A 128 15.40 -1.29 3.58
C LEU A 128 14.86 -1.29 2.15
N ALA A 129 14.04 -2.27 1.77
CA ALA A 129 13.50 -2.43 0.42
C ALA A 129 12.89 -1.13 -0.14
N TRP A 130 11.91 -0.56 0.56
CA TRP A 130 11.21 0.63 0.10
C TRP A 130 12.08 1.91 0.14
N PRO A 131 12.83 2.22 1.22
CA PRO A 131 13.79 3.33 1.22
C PRO A 131 14.80 3.25 0.07
N ILE A 132 15.36 2.07 -0.20
CA ILE A 132 16.29 1.87 -1.31
C ILE A 132 15.59 2.10 -2.65
N ALA A 133 14.41 1.50 -2.85
CA ALA A 133 13.64 1.68 -4.07
C ALA A 133 13.29 3.15 -4.32
N LEU A 134 12.89 3.90 -3.29
CA LEU A 134 12.63 5.33 -3.37
C LEU A 134 13.87 6.13 -3.74
N VAL A 135 15.01 5.85 -3.11
CA VAL A 135 16.28 6.52 -3.44
C VAL A 135 16.66 6.28 -4.89
N LEU A 136 16.61 5.01 -5.34
CA LEU A 136 16.89 4.65 -6.73
C LEU A 136 15.91 5.31 -7.71
N LEU A 137 14.64 5.43 -7.32
CA LEU A 137 13.60 6.08 -8.12
C LEU A 137 13.84 7.59 -8.23
N VAL A 138 14.17 8.27 -7.14
CA VAL A 138 14.43 9.73 -7.13
C VAL A 138 15.68 10.10 -7.93
N PHE A 139 16.66 9.19 -8.02
CA PHE A 139 17.83 9.38 -8.88
C PHE A 139 17.59 9.11 -10.37
N ARG A 140 16.39 8.65 -10.75
CA ARG A 140 16.04 8.54 -12.18
C ARG A 140 15.84 9.93 -12.75
N ARG A 141 16.51 10.22 -13.87
CA ARG A 141 16.52 11.53 -14.54
C ARG A 141 15.14 12.18 -14.62
N ARG A 142 14.12 11.48 -15.13
CA ARG A 142 12.76 12.03 -15.29
C ARG A 142 12.09 12.36 -13.95
N VAL A 143 12.27 11.51 -12.96
CA VAL A 143 11.74 11.73 -11.60
C VAL A 143 12.47 12.90 -10.95
N THR A 144 13.79 12.99 -11.08
CA THR A 144 14.57 14.13 -10.60
C THR A 144 14.11 15.43 -11.24
N GLU A 145 13.87 15.44 -12.56
CA GLU A 145 13.34 16.60 -13.30
C GLU A 145 11.95 17.00 -12.78
N ALA A 146 11.05 16.04 -12.54
CA ALA A 146 9.73 16.33 -11.95
C ALA A 146 9.80 16.85 -10.50
N PHE A 147 10.73 16.31 -9.70
CA PHE A 147 11.00 16.82 -8.35
C PHE A 147 11.51 18.27 -8.40
N ALA A 148 12.42 18.58 -9.32
CA ALA A 148 12.96 19.94 -9.49
C ALA A 148 11.88 20.93 -9.97
N ALA A 149 11.04 20.52 -10.94
CA ALA A 149 9.94 21.35 -11.44
C ALA A 149 8.88 21.63 -10.35
N ALA A 150 8.63 20.67 -9.45
CA ALA A 150 7.74 20.88 -8.33
C ALA A 150 8.31 21.84 -7.26
N GLU A 151 9.64 21.98 -7.16
CA GLU A 151 10.28 22.90 -6.20
C GLU A 151 10.26 24.37 -6.67
N THR A 152 10.28 24.62 -7.98
CA THR A 152 10.36 25.98 -8.54
C THR A 152 9.02 26.70 -8.64
N PHE A 153 7.89 26.05 -8.28
CA PHE A 153 6.54 26.60 -8.46
C PHE A 153 6.32 27.17 -9.88
N GLU A 154 6.95 26.62 -10.92
CA GLU A 154 6.60 26.99 -12.29
C GLU A 154 5.21 26.42 -12.61
N VAL A 155 4.18 27.21 -12.29
CA VAL A 155 2.74 26.93 -12.37
C VAL A 155 2.22 26.87 -13.82
N ASP A 156 2.99 26.29 -14.73
CA ASP A 156 2.51 25.82 -16.04
C ASP A 156 2.41 24.28 -16.09
N LEU A 157 2.52 23.63 -14.92
CA LEU A 157 2.17 22.22 -14.75
C LEU A 157 0.69 22.04 -15.11
N ALA A 158 0.43 21.66 -16.37
CA ALA A 158 -0.88 21.38 -16.98
C ALA A 158 -2.01 21.22 -15.95
N PRO A 159 -2.93 22.20 -15.82
CA PRO A 159 -3.89 22.26 -14.73
C PRO A 159 -4.93 21.12 -14.64
N SER A 160 -4.85 20.14 -15.53
CA SER A 160 -6.02 19.36 -15.93
C SER A 160 -6.59 18.50 -14.80
N ASP A 161 -5.81 17.69 -14.08
CA ASP A 161 -6.39 16.66 -13.17
C ASP A 161 -6.06 16.84 -11.68
N ARG A 162 -5.11 17.70 -11.31
CA ARG A 162 -4.62 17.82 -9.91
C ARG A 162 -4.35 16.46 -9.24
N SER A 163 -3.99 15.45 -10.03
CA SER A 163 -3.71 14.07 -9.63
C SER A 163 -4.90 13.30 -9.01
N ILE A 164 -6.15 13.74 -9.22
CA ILE A 164 -7.36 13.05 -8.76
C ILE A 164 -7.49 11.69 -9.45
N GLU A 165 -7.15 11.59 -10.73
CA GLU A 165 -7.19 10.35 -11.48
C GLU A 165 -6.20 9.32 -10.92
N GLY A 166 -4.98 9.75 -10.59
CA GLY A 166 -3.97 8.91 -9.94
C GLY A 166 -4.42 8.39 -8.57
N ALA A 167 -5.02 9.26 -7.74
CA ALA A 167 -5.64 8.84 -6.49
C ALA A 167 -6.81 7.86 -6.73
N GLY A 168 -7.60 8.10 -7.79
CA GLY A 168 -8.70 7.24 -8.21
C GLY A 168 -8.24 5.82 -8.57
N VAL A 169 -7.15 5.69 -9.33
CA VAL A 169 -6.54 4.40 -9.66
C VAL A 169 -6.11 3.64 -8.40
N LEU A 170 -5.41 4.30 -7.47
CA LEU A 170 -5.01 3.68 -6.21
C LEU A 170 -6.22 3.29 -5.34
N MET A 171 -7.26 4.13 -5.30
CA MET A 171 -8.51 3.83 -4.60
C MET A 171 -9.24 2.62 -5.19
N THR A 172 -9.31 2.52 -6.53
CA THR A 172 -9.89 1.34 -7.19
C THR A 172 -9.09 0.09 -6.88
N LEU A 173 -7.76 0.18 -6.92
CA LEU A 173 -6.87 -0.94 -6.66
C LEU A 173 -7.01 -1.45 -5.21
N PHE A 174 -6.89 -0.56 -4.22
CA PHE A 174 -7.02 -0.94 -2.81
C PHE A 174 -8.46 -1.30 -2.43
N GLY A 175 -9.45 -0.69 -3.08
CA GLY A 175 -10.85 -1.09 -2.98
C GLY A 175 -11.07 -2.52 -3.48
N ALA A 176 -10.43 -2.91 -4.59
CA ALA A 176 -10.51 -4.27 -5.12
C ALA A 176 -9.83 -5.28 -4.19
N PHE A 177 -8.66 -4.95 -3.62
CA PHE A 177 -8.01 -5.79 -2.59
C PHE A 177 -8.92 -5.98 -1.37
N GLY A 178 -9.48 -4.89 -0.85
CA GLY A 178 -10.39 -4.92 0.29
C GLY A 178 -11.68 -5.70 -0.01
N LEU A 179 -12.21 -5.59 -1.22
CA LEU A 179 -13.40 -6.32 -1.65
C LEU A 179 -13.12 -7.82 -1.72
N GLY A 180 -12.01 -8.22 -2.35
CA GLY A 180 -11.58 -9.61 -2.39
C GLY A 180 -11.43 -10.18 -0.98
N LEU A 181 -10.67 -9.51 -0.11
CA LEU A 181 -10.49 -9.92 1.28
C LEU A 181 -11.83 -10.03 2.04
N SER A 182 -12.74 -9.07 1.86
CA SER A 182 -14.04 -9.07 2.53
C SER A 182 -14.94 -10.20 2.04
N LEU A 183 -14.98 -10.48 0.74
CA LEU A 183 -15.77 -11.58 0.18
C LEU A 183 -15.22 -12.94 0.61
N MET A 184 -13.90 -13.07 0.62
CA MET A 184 -13.22 -14.30 1.05
C MET A 184 -13.39 -14.55 2.55
N GLY A 185 -13.28 -13.51 3.38
CA GLY A 185 -13.61 -13.61 4.80
C GLY A 185 -15.08 -13.95 5.06
N ALA A 186 -16.00 -13.48 4.20
CA ALA A 186 -17.42 -13.79 4.33
C ALA A 186 -17.69 -15.24 3.95
N TYR A 187 -17.08 -15.72 2.86
CA TYR A 187 -17.11 -17.12 2.47
C TYR A 187 -16.58 -18.03 3.58
N ALA A 188 -15.44 -17.67 4.16
CA ALA A 188 -14.81 -18.45 5.20
C ALA A 188 -15.66 -18.45 6.51
N ALA A 189 -16.27 -17.32 6.86
CA ALA A 189 -17.24 -17.25 7.96
C ALA A 189 -18.46 -18.14 7.74
N LEU A 190 -18.97 -18.22 6.50
CA LEU A 190 -20.08 -19.12 6.15
C LEU A 190 -19.68 -20.59 6.25
N ARG A 191 -18.46 -20.95 5.83
CA ARG A 191 -17.95 -22.34 5.87
C ARG A 191 -17.72 -22.85 7.28
N MET A 192 -17.22 -22.00 8.19
CA MET A 192 -17.05 -22.37 9.61
C MET A 192 -18.36 -22.46 10.40
N GLY A 193 -19.47 -22.02 9.81
CA GLY A 193 -20.74 -21.85 10.51
C GLY A 193 -20.76 -20.53 11.28
N THR A 194 -21.80 -19.72 11.01
CA THR A 194 -22.02 -18.47 11.73
C THR A 194 -22.36 -18.76 13.20
N PRO A 195 -21.64 -18.17 14.19
CA PRO A 195 -21.96 -18.38 15.59
C PRO A 195 -23.42 -18.00 15.91
N PRO A 196 -24.16 -18.78 16.70
CA PRO A 196 -25.55 -18.44 17.03
C PRO A 196 -25.64 -17.15 17.87
N GLY A 197 -26.77 -16.44 17.76
CA GLY A 197 -27.07 -15.26 18.56
C GLY A 197 -26.36 -13.98 18.10
N LEU A 198 -26.03 -13.10 19.05
CA LEU A 198 -25.51 -11.74 18.78
C LEU A 198 -24.16 -11.76 18.04
N TYR A 199 -23.30 -12.75 18.32
CA TYR A 199 -21.99 -12.89 17.67
C TYR A 199 -22.13 -13.07 16.15
N GLY A 200 -23.06 -13.94 15.72
CA GLY A 200 -23.33 -14.16 14.31
C GLY A 200 -23.88 -12.93 13.61
N VAL A 201 -24.81 -12.23 14.26
CA VAL A 201 -25.38 -10.97 13.74
C VAL A 201 -24.28 -9.93 13.57
N LEU A 202 -23.39 -9.77 14.55
CA LEU A 202 -22.28 -8.83 14.47
C LEU A 202 -21.26 -9.25 13.40
N LEU A 203 -20.93 -10.54 13.29
CA LEU A 203 -20.03 -11.03 12.24
C LEU A 203 -20.58 -10.71 10.85
N VAL A 204 -21.86 -11.02 10.59
CA VAL A 204 -22.53 -10.69 9.33
C VAL A 204 -22.54 -9.18 9.09
N ALA A 205 -22.83 -8.37 10.12
CA ALA A 205 -22.81 -6.92 10.01
C ALA A 205 -21.41 -6.36 9.69
N VAL A 206 -20.36 -6.91 10.31
CA VAL A 206 -18.95 -6.57 10.02
C VAL A 206 -18.63 -6.88 8.56
N MET A 207 -18.94 -8.09 8.10
CA MET A 207 -18.65 -8.48 6.71
C MET A 207 -19.43 -7.62 5.72
N ALA A 208 -20.71 -7.36 5.97
CA ALA A 208 -21.53 -6.47 5.15
C ALA A 208 -20.97 -5.04 5.11
N ALA A 209 -20.53 -4.50 6.25
CA ALA A 209 -19.93 -3.17 6.32
C ALA A 209 -18.58 -3.09 5.59
N LEU A 210 -17.74 -4.12 5.70
CA LEU A 210 -16.46 -4.21 4.99
C LEU A 210 -16.66 -4.33 3.47
N VAL A 211 -17.64 -5.12 3.01
CA VAL A 211 -18.03 -5.20 1.60
C VAL A 211 -18.56 -3.85 1.11
N ALA A 212 -19.52 -3.25 1.82
CA ALA A 212 -20.10 -1.95 1.45
C ALA A 212 -19.02 -0.86 1.37
N ARG A 213 -18.12 -0.81 2.34
CA ARG A 213 -16.95 0.07 2.33
C ARG A 213 -16.08 -0.16 1.09
N SER A 214 -15.75 -1.40 0.79
CA SER A 214 -14.88 -1.74 -0.35
C SER A 214 -15.54 -1.40 -1.69
N VAL A 215 -16.85 -1.61 -1.83
CA VAL A 215 -17.62 -1.19 -3.01
C VAL A 215 -17.62 0.33 -3.15
N ILE A 216 -17.90 1.08 -2.08
CA ILE A 216 -17.87 2.55 -2.11
C ILE A 216 -16.47 3.05 -2.48
N HIS A 217 -15.43 2.40 -1.97
CA HIS A 217 -14.03 2.70 -2.28
C HIS A 217 -13.70 2.48 -3.77
N VAL A 218 -14.10 1.34 -4.33
CA VAL A 218 -13.95 1.02 -5.76
C VAL A 218 -14.72 2.02 -6.63
N VAL A 219 -16.00 2.27 -6.30
CA VAL A 219 -16.86 3.18 -7.07
C VAL A 219 -16.30 4.61 -7.05
N ALA A 220 -15.87 5.10 -5.89
CA ALA A 220 -15.24 6.42 -5.78
C ALA A 220 -13.95 6.48 -6.61
N GLY A 221 -13.12 5.43 -6.57
CA GLY A 221 -11.90 5.34 -7.37
C GLY A 221 -12.18 5.31 -8.88
N VAL A 222 -13.15 4.50 -9.33
CA VAL A 222 -13.52 4.41 -10.75
C VAL A 222 -14.07 5.74 -11.25
N GLN A 223 -14.93 6.39 -10.46
CA GLN A 223 -15.44 7.71 -10.82
C GLN A 223 -14.29 8.73 -10.88
N ALA A 224 -13.42 8.78 -9.87
CA ALA A 224 -12.26 9.68 -9.84
C ALA A 224 -11.34 9.46 -11.04
N SER A 225 -11.08 8.20 -11.41
CA SER A 225 -10.27 7.86 -12.59
C SER A 225 -10.87 8.37 -13.92
N ARG A 226 -12.18 8.66 -13.94
CA ARG A 226 -12.88 9.18 -15.13
C ARG A 226 -12.96 10.71 -15.18
N GLY A 227 -12.31 11.42 -14.24
CA GLY A 227 -12.28 12.88 -14.17
C GLY A 227 -13.43 13.45 -13.33
N LEU A 228 -13.35 13.30 -12.00
CA LEU A 228 -14.29 13.95 -11.07
C LEU A 228 -13.86 15.38 -10.75
N ARG A 229 -14.84 16.26 -10.58
CA ARG A 229 -14.61 17.57 -9.95
C ARG A 229 -14.14 17.39 -8.49
N PRO A 230 -13.23 18.25 -7.97
CA PRO A 230 -12.72 18.12 -6.61
C PRO A 230 -13.80 18.10 -5.53
N THR A 231 -14.86 18.90 -5.67
CA THR A 231 -15.97 18.94 -4.71
C THR A 231 -16.74 17.62 -4.66
N THR A 232 -16.98 16.99 -5.81
CA THR A 232 -17.60 15.65 -5.88
C THR A 232 -16.66 14.58 -5.34
N PHE A 233 -15.38 14.67 -5.66
CA PHE A 233 -14.36 13.78 -5.11
C PHE A 233 -14.29 13.88 -3.57
N GLN A 234 -14.32 15.09 -3.01
CA GLN A 234 -14.37 15.32 -1.57
C GLN A 234 -15.63 14.72 -0.91
N ALA A 235 -16.80 14.86 -1.54
CA ALA A 235 -18.03 14.27 -1.05
C ALA A 235 -17.94 12.73 -1.01
N ARG A 236 -17.43 12.11 -2.09
CA ARG A 236 -17.24 10.64 -2.18
C ARG A 236 -16.23 10.12 -1.17
N THR A 237 -15.11 10.83 -0.99
CA THR A 237 -14.07 10.45 -0.01
C THR A 237 -14.55 10.63 1.43
N THR A 238 -15.41 11.62 1.69
CA THR A 238 -16.07 11.78 3.00
C THR A 238 -16.97 10.60 3.31
N LEU A 239 -17.80 10.17 2.36
CA LEU A 239 -18.63 8.96 2.51
C LEU A 239 -17.76 7.71 2.77
N TYR A 240 -16.66 7.57 2.04
CA TYR A 240 -15.70 6.48 2.23
C TYR A 240 -15.12 6.46 3.65
N VAL A 241 -14.72 7.62 4.19
CA VAL A 241 -14.22 7.74 5.57
C VAL A 241 -15.31 7.37 6.59
N THR A 242 -16.54 7.84 6.41
CA THR A 242 -17.66 7.48 7.30
C THR A 242 -17.86 5.97 7.35
N MET A 243 -17.85 5.30 6.19
CA MET A 243 -17.95 3.84 6.14
C MET A 243 -16.75 3.13 6.75
N ALA A 244 -15.54 3.70 6.63
CA ALA A 244 -14.37 3.17 7.31
C ALA A 244 -14.53 3.20 8.84
N VAL A 245 -15.04 4.31 9.39
CA VAL A 245 -15.34 4.43 10.83
C VAL A 245 -16.41 3.43 11.26
N ILE A 246 -17.51 3.30 10.50
CA ILE A 246 -18.58 2.33 10.80
C ILE A 246 -18.04 0.89 10.79
N SER A 247 -17.30 0.51 9.73
CA SER A 247 -16.73 -0.84 9.62
C SER A 247 -15.76 -1.15 10.76
N PHE A 248 -14.94 -0.17 11.18
CA PHE A 248 -14.03 -0.31 12.31
C PHE A 248 -14.79 -0.44 13.63
N ALA A 249 -15.81 0.39 13.87
CA ALA A 249 -16.61 0.33 15.09
C ALA A 249 -17.33 -1.02 15.24
N LEU A 250 -17.91 -1.54 14.15
CA LEU A 250 -18.54 -2.87 14.14
C LEU A 250 -17.52 -3.99 14.39
N LEU A 251 -16.35 -3.92 13.73
CA LEU A 251 -15.28 -4.91 13.94
C LEU A 251 -14.79 -4.86 15.39
N ALA A 252 -14.60 -3.66 15.93
CA ALA A 252 -14.19 -3.47 17.31
C ALA A 252 -15.22 -4.03 18.30
N ALA A 253 -16.51 -3.78 18.08
CA ALA A 253 -17.60 -4.32 18.88
C ALA A 253 -17.66 -5.86 18.80
N PHE A 254 -17.50 -6.44 17.60
CA PHE A 254 -17.44 -7.88 17.41
C PHE A 254 -16.27 -8.50 18.17
N LEU A 255 -15.07 -7.93 18.05
CA LEU A 255 -13.87 -8.39 18.74
C LEU A 255 -14.01 -8.26 20.27
N LEU A 256 -14.58 -7.14 20.75
CA LEU A 256 -14.91 -6.95 22.17
C LEU A 256 -15.84 -8.05 22.69
N LEU A 257 -16.92 -8.34 21.96
CA LEU A 257 -17.89 -9.33 22.35
C LEU A 257 -17.28 -10.75 22.37
N ILE A 258 -16.61 -11.16 21.28
CA ILE A 258 -16.06 -12.53 21.15
C ILE A 258 -14.95 -12.81 22.15
N SER A 259 -14.27 -11.78 22.64
CA SER A 259 -13.25 -11.94 23.69
C SER A 259 -13.84 -12.37 25.04
N GLY A 260 -15.15 -12.23 25.24
CA GLY A 260 -15.82 -12.55 26.51
C GLY A 260 -15.25 -11.79 27.72
N GLY A 261 -14.57 -10.66 27.51
CA GLY A 261 -13.80 -9.94 28.53
C GLY A 261 -12.48 -10.61 28.94
N GLN A 262 -12.26 -11.88 28.59
CA GLN A 262 -11.04 -12.65 28.91
C GLN A 262 -9.88 -12.35 27.93
N GLY A 263 -10.18 -11.77 26.77
CA GLY A 263 -9.20 -11.34 25.77
C GLY A 263 -8.88 -9.85 25.75
N ILE A 264 -9.17 -9.10 26.83
CA ILE A 264 -9.01 -7.63 26.82
C ILE A 264 -7.60 -7.19 26.41
N LEU A 265 -6.58 -7.96 26.80
CA LEU A 265 -5.19 -7.73 26.40
C LEU A 265 -5.00 -7.88 24.89
N LEU A 266 -5.50 -8.97 24.29
CA LEU A 266 -5.45 -9.17 22.84
C LEU A 266 -6.22 -8.09 22.08
N LEU A 267 -7.31 -7.58 22.65
CA LEU A 267 -8.07 -6.46 22.08
C LEU A 267 -7.33 -5.14 22.17
N MET A 268 -6.65 -4.88 23.28
CA MET A 268 -5.78 -3.70 23.41
C MET A 268 -4.65 -3.73 22.37
N LEU A 269 -4.22 -4.91 21.91
CA LEU A 269 -3.24 -5.07 20.82
C LEU A 269 -3.86 -4.91 19.43
N LEU A 270 -4.96 -5.61 19.18
CA LEU A 270 -5.56 -5.69 17.85
C LEU A 270 -6.26 -4.39 17.47
N LEU A 271 -6.99 -3.74 18.39
CA LEU A 271 -7.82 -2.58 18.04
C LEU A 271 -7.01 -1.38 17.53
N PRO A 272 -5.91 -0.94 18.18
CA PRO A 272 -5.10 0.15 17.65
C PRO A 272 -4.50 -0.20 16.29
N THR A 273 -4.00 -1.42 16.14
CA THR A 273 -3.41 -1.94 14.89
C THR A 273 -4.42 -1.91 13.76
N LEU A 274 -5.61 -2.46 14.00
CA LEU A 274 -6.72 -2.44 13.06
C LEU A 274 -7.20 -1.02 12.78
N ALA A 275 -7.22 -0.12 13.77
CA ALA A 275 -7.57 1.28 13.56
C ALA A 275 -6.59 1.94 12.60
N PHE A 276 -5.28 1.76 12.79
CA PHE A 276 -4.28 2.32 11.88
C PHE A 276 -4.38 1.70 10.48
N VAL A 277 -4.45 0.38 10.36
CA VAL A 277 -4.53 -0.30 9.05
C VAL A 277 -5.82 0.08 8.32
N LEU A 278 -6.96 0.12 9.03
CA LEU A 278 -8.26 0.39 8.42
C LEU A 278 -8.54 1.87 8.23
N LEU A 279 -7.96 2.79 9.00
CA LEU A 279 -8.28 4.23 8.91
C LEU A 279 -7.18 5.06 8.25
N ALA A 280 -5.92 4.59 8.18
CA ALA A 280 -4.84 5.38 7.61
C ALA A 280 -5.10 5.76 6.14
N TRP A 281 -5.48 4.80 5.31
CA TRP A 281 -5.78 5.06 3.90
C TRP A 281 -6.98 6.02 3.69
N PRO A 282 -8.16 5.79 4.29
CA PRO A 282 -9.26 6.76 4.25
C PRO A 282 -8.85 8.18 4.66
N MET A 283 -8.06 8.31 5.73
CA MET A 283 -7.62 9.61 6.22
C MET A 283 -6.63 10.29 5.28
N ALA A 284 -5.69 9.54 4.67
CA ALA A 284 -4.78 10.06 3.66
C ALA A 284 -5.53 10.59 2.43
N ILE A 285 -6.50 9.80 1.92
CA ILE A 285 -7.34 10.18 0.78
C ILE A 285 -8.21 11.40 1.09
N ARG A 286 -8.80 11.47 2.29
CA ARG A 286 -9.57 12.67 2.71
C ARG A 286 -8.68 13.90 2.77
N GLY A 287 -7.48 13.79 3.35
CA GLY A 287 -6.52 14.89 3.42
C GLY A 287 -6.11 15.39 2.03
N PHE A 288 -5.92 14.46 1.08
CA PHE A 288 -5.66 14.79 -0.32
C PHE A 288 -6.86 15.47 -0.99
N ALA A 289 -8.08 14.94 -0.82
CA ALA A 289 -9.29 15.56 -1.39
C ALA A 289 -9.55 16.97 -0.86
N GLN A 290 -9.29 17.22 0.42
CA GLN A 290 -9.37 18.57 1.01
C GLN A 290 -8.35 19.52 0.39
N GLN A 291 -7.11 19.07 0.17
CA GLN A 291 -6.08 19.87 -0.50
C GLN A 291 -6.47 20.21 -1.94
N ALA A 292 -6.99 19.23 -2.69
CA ALA A 292 -7.44 19.44 -4.08
C ALA A 292 -8.59 20.45 -4.21
N VAL A 293 -9.44 20.57 -3.19
CA VAL A 293 -10.50 21.59 -3.12
C VAL A 293 -9.93 22.95 -2.71
N MET A 294 -8.98 23.00 -1.76
CA MET A 294 -8.36 24.27 -1.36
C MET A 294 -7.54 24.89 -2.49
N SER A 295 -6.82 24.09 -3.28
CA SER A 295 -6.15 24.56 -4.49
C SER A 295 -7.15 25.11 -5.51
N ASP A 296 -8.36 24.56 -5.56
CA ASP A 296 -9.43 25.04 -6.46
C ASP A 296 -9.86 26.46 -6.17
N ILE A 297 -10.05 26.73 -4.88
CA ILE A 297 -10.51 28.03 -4.41
C ILE A 297 -9.41 29.09 -4.63
N GLY A 298 -8.14 28.72 -4.49
CA GLY A 298 -7.00 29.62 -4.67
C GLY A 298 -6.77 30.10 -6.10
N GLU A 299 -7.20 29.34 -7.11
CA GLU A 299 -7.04 29.67 -8.54
C GLU A 299 -8.13 30.62 -9.09
N GLY A 300 -9.03 31.10 -8.23
CA GLY A 300 -9.72 32.37 -8.41
C GLY A 300 -10.93 32.43 -9.35
N ASP A 301 -11.10 31.55 -10.35
CA ASP A 301 -12.18 31.76 -11.34
C ASP A 301 -12.96 30.53 -11.83
N GLY A 302 -12.60 29.30 -11.43
CA GLY A 302 -13.29 28.09 -11.94
C GLY A 302 -13.30 27.96 -13.49
N THR A 303 -12.51 28.80 -14.17
CA THR A 303 -12.34 28.89 -15.64
C THR A 303 -11.33 27.88 -16.17
N VAL A 304 -10.44 27.39 -15.30
CA VAL A 304 -9.49 26.35 -15.63
C VAL A 304 -10.25 25.02 -15.71
N ALA A 305 -10.46 24.53 -16.93
CA ALA A 305 -11.18 23.30 -17.16
C ALA A 305 -10.45 22.12 -16.51
N PHE A 306 -11.13 21.45 -15.56
CA PHE A 306 -10.72 20.12 -15.12
C PHE A 306 -10.71 19.20 -16.33
N GLY A 307 -9.52 18.72 -16.64
CA GLY A 307 -9.29 17.71 -17.63
C GLY A 307 -8.76 16.42 -17.00
N VAL A 308 -8.37 15.53 -17.88
CA VAL A 308 -7.88 14.22 -17.52
C VAL A 308 -6.36 14.29 -17.33
N ALA A 309 -5.79 13.44 -16.47
CA ALA A 309 -4.35 13.28 -16.40
C ALA A 309 -3.79 12.75 -17.73
N PRO A 310 -2.70 13.33 -18.27
CA PRO A 310 -2.11 12.89 -19.53
C PRO A 310 -1.75 11.40 -19.59
N ASP A 311 -1.39 10.80 -18.45
CA ASP A 311 -1.03 9.40 -18.30
C ASP A 311 -2.19 8.50 -17.84
N ARG A 312 -3.39 9.06 -17.64
CA ARG A 312 -4.57 8.33 -17.15
C ARG A 312 -4.36 7.53 -15.85
N GLY A 313 -3.46 8.01 -14.98
CA GLY A 313 -3.10 7.35 -13.72
C GLY A 313 -2.15 6.14 -13.85
N LEU A 314 -1.51 5.96 -15.01
CA LEU A 314 -0.49 4.91 -15.21
C LEU A 314 0.73 5.11 -14.30
N THR A 315 1.18 6.35 -14.06
CA THR A 315 2.30 6.62 -13.15
C THR A 315 1.95 6.24 -11.71
N ALA A 316 0.73 6.52 -11.26
CA ALA A 316 0.22 6.12 -9.96
C ALA A 316 0.27 4.59 -9.77
N PHE A 317 -0.19 3.85 -10.77
CA PHE A 317 -0.07 2.39 -10.80
C PHE A 317 1.39 1.93 -10.82
N GLY A 318 2.25 2.64 -11.56
CA GLY A 318 3.70 2.42 -11.59
C GLY A 318 4.37 2.55 -10.22
N TYR A 319 4.06 3.60 -9.44
CA TYR A 319 4.59 3.75 -8.08
C TYR A 319 4.17 2.62 -7.16
N TRP A 320 2.92 2.16 -7.27
CA TRP A 320 2.45 1.01 -6.52
C TRP A 320 3.20 -0.28 -6.94
N LEU A 321 3.43 -0.49 -8.23
CA LEU A 321 4.21 -1.62 -8.74
C LEU A 321 5.66 -1.60 -8.24
N VAL A 322 6.30 -0.43 -8.19
CA VAL A 322 7.65 -0.29 -7.64
C VAL A 322 7.66 -0.63 -6.14
N PHE A 323 6.68 -0.11 -5.38
CA PHE A 323 6.53 -0.45 -3.96
C PHE A 323 6.36 -1.97 -3.77
N TYR A 324 5.32 -2.53 -4.41
CA TYR A 324 4.98 -3.95 -4.32
C TYR A 324 6.15 -4.84 -4.75
N GLY A 325 6.74 -4.56 -5.92
CA GLY A 325 7.86 -5.32 -6.45
C GLY A 325 9.10 -5.25 -5.56
N SER A 326 9.40 -4.09 -4.96
CA SER A 326 10.53 -3.96 -4.02
C SER A 326 10.32 -4.77 -2.74
N TRP A 327 9.11 -4.74 -2.19
CA TRP A 327 8.73 -5.53 -1.01
C TRP A 327 8.80 -7.03 -1.33
N SER A 328 8.13 -7.47 -2.39
CA SER A 328 8.10 -8.87 -2.81
C SER A 328 9.49 -9.39 -3.15
N LEU A 329 10.35 -8.59 -3.78
CA LEU A 329 11.72 -9.01 -4.07
C LEU A 329 12.52 -9.20 -2.78
N ALA A 330 12.41 -8.28 -1.82
CA ALA A 330 13.11 -8.38 -0.54
C ALA A 330 12.68 -9.60 0.27
N THR A 331 11.37 -9.90 0.33
CA THR A 331 10.85 -11.09 1.02
C THR A 331 11.25 -12.38 0.29
N SER A 332 11.21 -12.40 -1.05
CA SER A 332 11.62 -13.55 -1.86
C SER A 332 13.11 -13.87 -1.74
N VAL A 333 13.97 -12.85 -1.79
CA VAL A 333 15.41 -13.01 -1.63
C VAL A 333 15.75 -13.51 -0.22
N ALA A 334 15.09 -12.96 0.80
CA ALA A 334 15.24 -13.46 2.16
C ALA A 334 14.84 -14.93 2.28
N GLN A 335 13.75 -15.33 1.63
CA GLN A 335 13.30 -16.73 1.62
C GLN A 335 14.28 -17.66 0.90
N LEU A 336 14.85 -17.23 -0.23
CA LEU A 336 15.86 -18.00 -0.96
C LEU A 336 17.17 -18.19 -0.17
N ILE A 337 17.59 -17.19 0.60
CA ILE A 337 18.82 -17.26 1.39
C ILE A 337 18.63 -18.15 2.63
N PHE A 338 17.44 -18.13 3.23
CA PHE A 338 17.19 -18.76 4.53
C PHE A 338 16.01 -19.75 4.49
N VAL A 339 15.96 -20.58 3.44
CA VAL A 339 14.90 -21.58 3.22
C VAL A 339 14.69 -22.45 4.47
N GLY A 340 13.44 -22.60 4.90
CA GLY A 340 13.05 -23.44 6.04
C GLY A 340 13.40 -22.86 7.41
N SER A 341 13.78 -21.59 7.49
CA SER A 341 13.96 -20.88 8.76
C SER A 341 12.68 -20.14 9.15
N VAL A 342 12.39 -20.11 10.45
CA VAL A 342 11.20 -19.44 11.02
C VAL A 342 11.09 -17.98 10.55
N GLY A 343 12.20 -17.27 10.46
CA GLY A 343 12.20 -15.87 10.03
C GLY A 343 11.91 -15.67 8.56
N ALA A 344 12.48 -16.52 7.70
CA ALA A 344 12.19 -16.53 6.28
C ALA A 344 10.73 -16.91 6.01
N ASP A 345 10.21 -17.94 6.69
CA ASP A 345 8.86 -18.42 6.49
C ASP A 345 7.82 -17.40 6.98
N ALA A 346 8.08 -16.75 8.12
CA ALA A 346 7.24 -15.65 8.61
C ALA A 346 7.23 -14.46 7.64
N LEU A 347 8.39 -14.09 7.09
CA LEU A 347 8.48 -13.01 6.10
C LEU A 347 7.85 -13.39 4.76
N ALA A 348 8.00 -14.65 4.33
CA ALA A 348 7.36 -15.19 3.14
C ALA A 348 5.84 -15.16 3.26
N ALA A 349 5.29 -15.53 4.41
CA ALA A 349 3.85 -15.41 4.69
C ALA A 349 3.37 -13.94 4.60
N LEU A 350 4.17 -12.98 5.11
CA LEU A 350 3.91 -11.54 4.96
C LEU A 350 4.16 -11.01 3.54
N GLY A 351 4.79 -11.77 2.66
CA GLY A 351 4.97 -11.49 1.25
C GLY A 351 3.98 -12.22 0.34
N GLY A 352 3.16 -13.11 0.90
CA GLY A 352 2.26 -13.97 0.14
C GLY A 352 2.95 -15.07 -0.66
N ILE A 353 4.15 -15.50 -0.24
CA ILE A 353 4.90 -16.54 -0.92
C ILE A 353 4.65 -17.87 -0.20
N ALA A 354 3.96 -18.78 -0.87
CA ALA A 354 3.80 -20.14 -0.37
C ALA A 354 5.06 -20.98 -0.69
N GLY A 355 5.41 -21.92 0.19
CA GLY A 355 6.71 -22.61 0.17
C GLY A 355 7.09 -23.38 -1.10
N HIS A 356 6.16 -23.61 -2.03
CA HIS A 356 6.42 -24.26 -3.33
C HIS A 356 6.78 -23.27 -4.44
N GLU A 357 6.74 -21.96 -4.18
CA GLU A 357 6.85 -20.89 -5.20
C GLU A 357 8.12 -20.04 -5.08
N VAL A 358 9.04 -20.43 -4.19
CA VAL A 358 10.17 -19.60 -3.74
C VAL A 358 11.02 -19.09 -4.91
N TRP A 359 11.13 -19.86 -6.00
CA TRP A 359 11.90 -19.49 -7.19
C TRP A 359 11.13 -18.63 -8.21
N MET A 360 9.79 -18.65 -8.21
CA MET A 360 8.96 -17.82 -9.09
C MET A 360 8.79 -16.40 -8.53
N ALA A 361 8.69 -16.27 -7.21
CA ALA A 361 8.48 -15.01 -6.52
C ALA A 361 9.49 -13.88 -6.88
N PRO A 362 10.83 -14.10 -6.97
CA PRO A 362 11.74 -13.04 -7.40
C PRO A 362 11.57 -12.65 -8.87
N ILE A 363 11.12 -13.56 -9.73
CA ILE A 363 10.87 -13.28 -11.16
C ILE A 363 9.65 -12.37 -11.28
N GLU A 364 8.55 -12.71 -10.61
CA GLU A 364 7.34 -11.88 -10.56
C GLU A 364 7.65 -10.48 -9.98
N ALA A 365 8.41 -10.43 -8.89
CA ALA A 365 8.82 -9.17 -8.28
C ALA A 365 9.70 -8.33 -9.21
N GLY A 366 10.62 -8.97 -9.94
CA GLY A 366 11.45 -8.32 -10.96
C GLY A 366 10.63 -7.75 -12.12
N LEU A 367 9.61 -8.49 -12.59
CA LEU A 367 8.67 -8.01 -13.62
C LEU A 367 7.82 -6.85 -13.12
N ALA A 368 7.35 -6.88 -11.86
CA ALA A 368 6.63 -5.78 -11.25
C ALA A 368 7.50 -4.52 -11.14
N LEU A 369 8.74 -4.65 -10.68
CA LEU A 369 9.70 -3.55 -10.62
C LEU A 369 9.99 -2.95 -12.00
N TRP A 370 10.28 -3.81 -12.99
CA TRP A 370 10.54 -3.36 -14.35
C TRP A 370 9.33 -2.62 -14.93
N ALA A 371 8.14 -3.22 -14.89
CA ALA A 371 6.93 -2.57 -15.39
C ALA A 371 6.60 -1.27 -14.63
N GLY A 372 6.80 -1.27 -13.31
CA GLY A 372 6.61 -0.08 -12.48
C GLY A 372 7.53 1.07 -12.89
N LEU A 373 8.81 0.80 -13.13
CA LEU A 373 9.77 1.80 -13.59
C LEU A 373 9.42 2.35 -14.99
N GLU A 374 9.07 1.47 -15.93
CA GLU A 374 8.67 1.87 -17.29
C GLU A 374 7.39 2.73 -17.28
N LEU A 375 6.46 2.45 -16.36
CA LEU A 375 5.23 3.22 -16.14
C LEU A 375 5.46 4.56 -15.46
N VAL A 376 6.30 4.62 -14.40
CA VAL A 376 6.63 5.88 -13.72
C VAL A 376 7.36 6.83 -14.67
N GLU A 377 8.32 6.31 -15.44
CA GLU A 377 9.06 7.11 -16.39
C GLU A 377 8.26 7.39 -17.67
N MET A 378 7.16 6.67 -17.93
CA MET A 378 6.39 6.73 -19.18
C MET A 378 7.30 6.62 -20.41
N THR A 379 8.15 5.59 -20.43
CA THR A 379 9.08 5.32 -21.55
C THR A 379 8.31 4.85 -22.79
N PRO A 380 8.90 4.77 -23.99
CA PRO A 380 8.21 4.23 -25.16
C PRO A 380 7.68 2.79 -24.99
N ARG A 381 8.13 2.05 -23.97
CA ARG A 381 7.79 0.65 -23.71
C ARG A 381 6.73 0.47 -22.63
N TYR A 382 6.22 1.53 -21.99
CA TYR A 382 5.32 1.43 -20.83
C TYR A 382 4.12 0.49 -21.06
N ARG A 383 3.50 0.52 -22.24
CA ARG A 383 2.36 -0.35 -22.60
C ARG A 383 2.77 -1.81 -22.64
N VAL A 384 3.88 -2.10 -23.33
CA VAL A 384 4.41 -3.47 -23.46
C VAL A 384 4.79 -3.99 -22.09
N ALA A 385 5.43 -3.17 -21.26
CA ALA A 385 5.84 -3.57 -19.92
C ALA A 385 4.62 -3.91 -19.03
N ALA A 386 3.59 -3.06 -19.04
CA ALA A 386 2.35 -3.33 -18.33
C ALA A 386 1.60 -4.58 -18.86
N MET A 387 1.57 -4.81 -20.18
CA MET A 387 0.97 -6.02 -20.77
C MET A 387 1.72 -7.29 -20.35
N VAL A 388 3.06 -7.26 -20.45
CA VAL A 388 3.92 -8.40 -20.09
C VAL A 388 3.77 -8.71 -18.61
N TYR A 389 3.82 -7.70 -17.74
CA TYR A 389 3.56 -7.89 -16.31
C TYR A 389 2.16 -8.46 -16.06
N GLY A 390 1.12 -7.88 -16.66
CA GLY A 390 -0.26 -8.33 -16.46
C GLY A 390 -0.47 -9.79 -16.89
N ALA A 391 0.08 -10.17 -18.05
CA ALA A 391 0.01 -11.54 -18.54
C ALA A 391 0.80 -12.51 -17.66
N ALA A 392 2.04 -12.15 -17.29
CA ALA A 392 2.89 -12.99 -16.44
C ALA A 392 2.27 -13.17 -15.04
N ALA A 393 1.74 -12.11 -14.43
CA ALA A 393 1.08 -12.18 -13.12
C ALA A 393 -0.15 -13.12 -13.15
N LEU A 394 -0.95 -13.12 -14.23
CA LEU A 394 -2.04 -14.09 -14.40
C LEU A 394 -1.53 -15.51 -14.56
N VAL A 395 -0.43 -15.72 -15.30
CA VAL A 395 0.20 -17.03 -15.43
C VAL A 395 0.71 -17.52 -14.07
N PHE A 396 1.42 -16.68 -13.32
CA PHE A 396 1.84 -17.02 -11.96
C PHE A 396 0.64 -17.38 -11.10
N LEU A 397 -0.40 -16.54 -11.04
CA LEU A 397 -1.62 -16.83 -10.29
C LEU A 397 -2.25 -18.18 -10.68
N ALA A 398 -2.32 -18.50 -11.96
CA ALA A 398 -2.83 -19.79 -12.43
C ALA A 398 -1.94 -20.98 -12.02
N LEU A 399 -0.61 -20.80 -11.99
CA LEU A 399 0.34 -21.81 -11.52
C LEU A 399 0.28 -22.01 -9.99
N ARG A 400 -0.09 -20.98 -9.23
CA ARG A 400 -0.31 -21.05 -7.78
C ARG A 400 -1.63 -21.75 -7.42
N TRP A 401 -2.63 -21.67 -8.31
CA TRP A 401 -3.98 -22.13 -8.03
C TRP A 401 -4.10 -23.57 -7.48
N PRO A 402 -3.39 -24.58 -8.01
CA PRO A 402 -3.47 -25.96 -7.53
C PRO A 402 -2.96 -26.16 -6.10
N PHE A 403 -2.27 -25.18 -5.54
CA PHE A 403 -1.65 -25.26 -4.23
C PHE A 403 -2.38 -24.42 -3.17
N PHE A 404 -3.52 -23.83 -3.52
CA PHE A 404 -4.42 -23.35 -2.47
C PHE A 404 -4.85 -24.55 -1.64
N PRO A 405 -4.60 -24.54 -0.32
CA PRO A 405 -5.03 -25.62 0.54
C PRO A 405 -6.53 -25.81 0.36
N ASP A 406 -6.98 -27.06 0.23
CA ASP A 406 -8.39 -27.37 0.19
C ASP A 406 -9.03 -26.80 1.46
N THR A 407 -9.91 -25.82 1.25
CA THR A 407 -10.56 -25.07 2.33
C THR A 407 -11.48 -25.93 3.21
N GLU A 408 -11.61 -27.22 2.89
CA GLU A 408 -12.42 -28.17 3.64
C GLU A 408 -11.72 -28.64 4.93
N ASP A 409 -10.37 -28.69 4.94
CA ASP A 409 -9.59 -29.28 6.04
C ASP A 409 -8.81 -28.26 6.89
N VAL A 410 -8.69 -27.01 6.42
CA VAL A 410 -7.90 -25.98 7.08
C VAL A 410 -8.84 -24.99 7.76
N GLY A 411 -8.88 -25.01 9.09
CA GLY A 411 -9.52 -23.94 9.87
C GLY A 411 -8.96 -22.58 9.46
N ILE A 412 -9.73 -21.49 9.64
CA ILE A 412 -9.20 -20.15 9.31
C ILE A 412 -8.05 -19.83 10.26
N ASP A 413 -6.83 -20.00 9.76
CA ASP A 413 -5.62 -19.55 10.41
C ASP A 413 -5.08 -18.29 9.72
N PHE A 414 -4.10 -17.67 10.38
CA PHE A 414 -3.44 -16.48 9.86
C PHE A 414 -2.79 -16.70 8.48
N PRO A 415 -2.09 -17.83 8.22
CA PRO A 415 -1.58 -18.17 6.88
C PRO A 415 -2.65 -18.16 5.79
N LEU A 416 -3.81 -18.79 6.02
CA LEU A 416 -4.90 -18.78 5.06
C LEU A 416 -5.34 -17.34 4.79
N ALA A 417 -5.64 -16.55 5.83
CA ALA A 417 -6.07 -15.16 5.67
C ALA A 417 -5.06 -14.30 4.87
N MET A 418 -3.76 -14.52 5.09
CA MET A 418 -2.70 -13.86 4.29
C MET A 418 -2.69 -14.33 2.85
N ASN A 419 -2.78 -15.63 2.60
CA ASN A 419 -2.90 -16.15 1.24
C ASN A 419 -4.11 -15.56 0.50
N LEU A 420 -5.27 -15.45 1.15
CA LEU A 420 -6.46 -14.84 0.55
C LEU A 420 -6.22 -13.36 0.18
N LEU A 421 -5.59 -12.59 1.08
CA LEU A 421 -5.20 -11.20 0.81
C LEU A 421 -4.27 -11.10 -0.42
N PHE A 422 -3.21 -11.89 -0.46
CA PHE A 422 -2.24 -11.83 -1.55
C PHE A 422 -2.80 -12.35 -2.87
N THR A 423 -3.76 -13.29 -2.83
CA THR A 423 -4.53 -13.72 -4.01
C THR A 423 -5.38 -12.57 -4.56
N ALA A 424 -6.09 -11.84 -3.69
CA ALA A 424 -6.85 -10.67 -4.11
C ALA A 424 -5.95 -9.60 -4.73
N ILE A 425 -4.73 -9.41 -4.20
CA ILE A 425 -3.71 -8.52 -4.78
C ILE A 425 -3.27 -9.04 -6.16
N ALA A 426 -2.87 -10.31 -6.24
CA ALA A 426 -2.38 -10.96 -7.46
C ALA A 426 -3.42 -10.98 -8.58
N LEU A 427 -4.72 -10.95 -8.26
CA LEU A 427 -5.80 -10.85 -9.23
C LEU A 427 -6.07 -9.41 -9.67
N ALA A 428 -6.16 -8.47 -8.72
CA ALA A 428 -6.55 -7.09 -9.03
C ALA A 428 -5.44 -6.31 -9.75
N MET A 429 -4.17 -6.61 -9.48
CA MET A 429 -3.01 -6.00 -10.14
C MET A 429 -2.98 -6.18 -11.67
N PRO A 430 -3.02 -7.40 -12.23
CA PRO A 430 -3.03 -7.60 -13.68
C PRO A 430 -4.30 -7.05 -14.33
N ILE A 431 -5.47 -7.19 -13.69
CA ILE A 431 -6.72 -6.59 -14.20
C ILE A 431 -6.56 -5.07 -14.32
N MET A 432 -6.01 -4.41 -13.30
CA MET A 432 -5.74 -2.97 -13.34
C MET A 432 -4.77 -2.62 -14.46
N ALA A 433 -3.68 -3.40 -14.64
CA ALA A 433 -2.74 -3.19 -15.73
C ALA A 433 -3.46 -3.21 -17.09
N PHE A 434 -4.28 -4.24 -17.37
CA PHE A 434 -5.04 -4.36 -18.62
C PHE A 434 -6.09 -3.27 -18.80
N VAL A 435 -6.81 -2.91 -17.74
CA VAL A 435 -7.81 -1.86 -17.79
C VAL A 435 -7.14 -0.53 -18.13
N LEU A 436 -6.06 -0.16 -17.43
CA LEU A 436 -5.41 1.14 -17.63
C LEU A 436 -4.76 1.29 -19.01
N ILE A 437 -4.05 0.27 -19.50
CA ILE A 437 -3.43 0.34 -20.83
C ILE A 437 -4.46 0.38 -21.96
N SER A 438 -5.65 -0.16 -21.73
CA SER A 438 -6.75 -0.15 -22.72
C SER A 438 -7.45 1.21 -22.78
N ARG A 439 -7.21 2.09 -21.81
CA ARG A 439 -7.77 3.45 -21.82
C ARG A 439 -7.03 4.28 -22.86
N ARG A 440 -7.79 4.82 -23.82
CA ARG A 440 -7.24 5.75 -24.82
C ARG A 440 -6.72 7.00 -24.12
N LEU A 441 -5.43 7.28 -24.30
CA LEU A 441 -4.85 8.56 -23.93
C LEU A 441 -5.42 9.65 -24.84
N PRO A 442 -5.68 10.87 -24.32
CA PRO A 442 -6.04 11.99 -25.18
C PRO A 442 -4.93 12.21 -26.24
N PRO A 443 -5.29 12.59 -27.48
CA PRO A 443 -4.28 12.92 -28.48
C PRO A 443 -3.40 14.07 -27.96
N ALA A 444 -2.09 13.98 -28.19
CA ALA A 444 -1.22 15.13 -27.99
C ALA A 444 -1.68 16.20 -28.99
N GLU A 445 -2.35 17.25 -28.54
CA GLU A 445 -2.73 18.34 -29.43
C GLU A 445 -1.47 18.87 -30.10
N ALA A 446 -1.52 19.01 -31.43
CA ALA A 446 -0.48 19.67 -32.21
C ALA A 446 -0.46 21.15 -31.81
N THR A 447 0.39 21.48 -30.84
CA THR A 447 0.77 22.85 -30.50
C THR A 447 1.72 23.40 -31.53
#